data_AF-A0A5E4D3D1-F1
#
_entry.id   AF-A0A5E4D3D1-F1
#
_cell.length_a   1.000
_cell.length_b   1.000
_cell.length_c   1.000
_cell.angle_alpha   90.00
_cell.angle_beta   90.00
_cell.angle_gamma   90.00
#
_symmetry.space_group_name_H-M   'P 1'
#
loop_
_entity.id
_entity.type
_entity.pdbx_description
1 polymer ?
#
loop_
_entity_poly.entity_id
_entity_poly.type
_entity_poly.pdbx_seq_one_letter_code
_entity_poly.pdbx_strand_id
1 'polypeptide(L)'
;CYVLTAMAYDRYVAICQPLLYRVIMSPRVCSLLMLGSYLMGFAGAMVHTGCMMRLSFCDSNVINHYMCDIFPLLHLSCSDTYSNEL
;
A
#
# COMPACT_ATOMS: atom_id res chain seq x y z
N CYS A 1 -7.73 4.66 2.76
CA CYS A 1 -8.97 4.73 3.58
C CYS A 1 -9.65 3.36 3.72
N TYR A 2 -8.94 2.32 4.17
CA TYR A 2 -9.47 0.95 4.14
C TYR A 2 -10.50 0.64 5.25
N VAL A 3 -10.35 1.26 6.42
CA VAL A 3 -11.32 1.10 7.51
C VAL A 3 -12.66 1.74 7.14
N LEU A 4 -12.64 2.94 6.55
CA LEU A 4 -13.85 3.63 6.09
C LEU A 4 -14.60 2.80 5.04
N THR A 5 -13.89 2.19 4.08
CA THR A 5 -14.52 1.29 3.12
C THR A 5 -15.13 0.05 3.77
N ALA A 6 -14.48 -0.49 4.81
CA ALA A 6 -15.03 -1.62 5.57
C ALA A 6 -16.29 -1.23 6.35
N MET A 7 -16.32 -0.04 6.97
CA MET A 7 -17.51 0.49 7.64
C MET A 7 -18.65 0.79 6.68
N ALA A 8 -18.35 1.33 5.49
CA ALA A 8 -19.35 1.56 4.45
C ALA A 8 -19.94 0.24 3.93
N TYR A 9 -19.09 -0.79 3.76
CA TYR A 9 -19.53 -2.13 3.38
C TYR A 9 -20.45 -2.74 4.45
N ASP A 10 -20.09 -2.63 5.74
CA ASP A 10 -20.94 -3.06 6.85
C ASP A 10 -22.34 -2.44 6.77
N ARG A 11 -22.42 -1.12 6.58
CA ARG A 11 -23.70 -0.40 6.46
C ARG A 11 -24.47 -0.78 5.21
N TYR A 12 -23.79 -0.99 4.09
CA TYR A 12 -24.41 -1.45 2.85
C TYR A 12 -25.08 -2.81 3.03
N VAL A 13 -24.38 -3.79 3.61
CA VAL A 13 -24.94 -5.14 3.83
C VAL A 13 -26.12 -5.10 4.81
N ALA A 14 -26.03 -4.27 5.85
CA ALA A 14 -27.13 -4.08 6.79
C ALA A 14 -28.41 -3.54 6.13
N ILE A 15 -28.29 -2.65 5.15
CA ILE A 15 -29.42 -2.03 4.44
C ILE A 15 -29.97 -2.95 3.35
N CYS A 16 -29.10 -3.49 2.49
CA CYS A 16 -29.53 -4.28 1.33
C CYS A 16 -29.93 -5.72 1.71
N GLN A 17 -29.37 -6.29 2.78
CA GLN A 17 -29.61 -7.68 3.18
C GLN A 17 -29.76 -7.85 4.70
N PRO A 18 -30.78 -7.24 5.34
CA PRO A 18 -30.94 -7.24 6.79
C PRO A 18 -31.10 -8.65 7.40
N LEU A 19 -31.79 -9.56 6.72
CA LEU A 19 -32.00 -10.95 7.18
C LEU A 19 -30.73 -11.79 7.16
N LEU A 20 -29.83 -11.53 6.22
CA LEU A 20 -28.57 -12.25 6.06
C LEU A 20 -27.39 -11.54 6.74
N TYR A 21 -27.57 -10.27 7.15
CA TYR A 21 -26.52 -9.46 7.77
C TYR A 21 -25.84 -10.18 8.93
N ARG A 22 -26.59 -10.87 9.80
CA ARG A 22 -26.00 -11.59 10.94
C ARG A 22 -25.14 -12.81 10.54
N VAL A 23 -25.43 -13.40 9.39
CA VAL A 23 -24.66 -14.53 8.83
C VAL A 23 -23.43 -14.02 8.09
N ILE A 24 -23.59 -12.91 7.34
CA ILE A 24 -22.52 -12.28 6.55
C ILE A 24 -21.54 -11.55 7.48
N MET A 25 -22.03 -10.69 8.36
CA MET A 25 -21.26 -9.97 9.38
C MET A 25 -21.22 -10.72 10.71
N SER A 26 -20.42 -11.78 10.71
CA SER A 26 -20.01 -12.43 11.96
C SER A 26 -18.80 -11.73 12.58
N PRO A 27 -18.54 -11.89 13.90
CA PRO A 27 -17.36 -11.32 14.55
C PRO A 27 -16.03 -11.71 13.88
N ARG A 28 -15.99 -12.91 13.28
CA ARG A 28 -14.82 -13.39 12.51
C ARG A 28 -14.61 -12.57 11.24
N VAL A 29 -15.68 -12.27 10.51
CA VAL A 29 -15.61 -11.46 9.28
C VAL A 29 -15.21 -10.02 9.60
N CYS A 30 -15.77 -9.42 10.67
CA CYS A 30 -15.33 -8.10 11.12
C CYS A 30 -13.84 -8.07 11.48
N SER A 31 -13.35 -9.11 12.17
CA SER A 31 -11.92 -9.24 12.50
C SER A 31 -11.06 -9.37 11.24
N LEU A 32 -11.48 -10.16 10.25
CA LEU A 32 -10.78 -10.30 8.97
C LEU A 32 -10.76 -9.00 8.17
N LEU A 33 -11.89 -8.28 8.10
CA LEU A 33 -11.97 -6.98 7.43
C LEU A 33 -11.06 -5.95 8.09
N MET A 34 -11.03 -5.90 9.42
CA MET A 34 -10.11 -5.05 10.17
C MET A 34 -8.66 -5.44 9.90
N LEU A 35 -8.30 -6.71 10.05
CA LEU A 35 -6.94 -7.19 9.80
C LEU A 35 -6.48 -6.88 8.37
N GLY A 36 -7.34 -7.13 7.37
CA GLY A 36 -7.07 -6.78 5.98
C GLY A 36 -6.89 -5.28 5.77
N SER A 37 -7.71 -4.45 6.40
CA SER A 37 -7.58 -2.99 6.31
C SER A 37 -6.25 -2.47 6.91
N TYR A 38 -5.80 -3.08 8.01
CA TYR A 38 -4.50 -2.78 8.62
C TYR A 38 -3.34 -3.26 7.75
N LEU A 39 -3.40 -4.51 7.26
CA LEU A 39 -2.35 -5.06 6.39
C LEU A 39 -2.22 -4.27 5.10
N MET A 40 -3.31 -3.84 4.50
CA MET A 40 -3.29 -3.03 3.27
C MET A 40 -2.69 -1.64 3.53
N GLY A 41 -3.03 -1.01 4.66
CA GLY A 41 -2.43 0.27 5.07
C GLY A 41 -0.94 0.13 5.37
N PHE A 42 -0.57 -0.95 6.07
CA PHE A 42 0.82 -1.25 6.40
C PHE A 42 1.63 -1.58 5.14
N ALA A 43 1.11 -2.39 4.23
CA ALA A 43 1.75 -2.68 2.95
C ALA A 43 1.94 -1.41 2.12
N GLY A 44 0.92 -0.53 2.06
CA GLY A 44 1.06 0.78 1.41
C GLY A 44 2.18 1.61 2.02
N ALA A 45 2.25 1.68 3.36
CA ALA A 45 3.33 2.38 4.06
C ALA A 45 4.70 1.71 3.85
N MET A 46 4.78 0.38 3.91
CA MET A 46 6.02 -0.38 3.68
C MET A 46 6.52 -0.24 2.25
N VAL A 47 5.64 -0.26 1.26
CA VAL A 47 6.01 -0.06 -0.15
C VAL A 47 6.49 1.38 -0.32
N HIS A 48 5.77 2.34 0.24
CA HIS A 48 6.17 3.74 0.21
C HIS A 48 7.56 3.95 0.86
N THR A 49 7.76 3.51 2.11
CA THR A 49 9.04 3.58 2.83
C THR A 49 10.12 2.73 2.18
N GLY A 50 9.80 1.54 1.68
CA GLY A 50 10.73 0.63 1.01
C GLY A 50 11.21 1.21 -0.33
N CYS A 51 10.34 1.89 -1.06
CA CYS A 51 10.71 2.69 -2.23
C CYS A 51 11.63 3.86 -1.82
N MET A 52 11.37 4.57 -0.71
CA MET A 52 12.32 5.57 -0.19
C MET A 52 13.69 4.98 0.09
N MET A 53 13.72 3.83 0.77
CA MET A 53 14.97 3.22 1.22
C MET A 53 15.76 2.59 0.06
N ARG A 54 15.09 2.12 -1.00
CA ARG A 54 15.74 1.64 -2.22
C ARG A 54 16.26 2.76 -3.12
N LEU A 55 15.78 3.99 -2.95
CA LEU A 55 16.41 5.19 -3.51
C LEU A 55 17.65 5.61 -2.68
N SER A 56 18.53 4.66 -2.36
CA SER A 56 19.86 4.99 -1.84
C SER A 56 20.66 5.65 -2.95
N PHE A 57 20.57 6.98 -3.00
CA PHE A 57 21.37 7.85 -3.84
C PHE A 57 22.85 7.47 -3.69
N CYS A 58 23.49 7.11 -4.80
CA CYS A 58 24.91 7.32 -4.93
C CYS A 58 25.13 8.83 -4.86
N ASP A 59 25.63 9.25 -3.71
CA ASP A 59 26.17 10.56 -3.40
C ASP A 59 25.16 11.69 -3.10
N SER A 60 25.32 12.20 -1.88
CA SER A 60 24.83 13.45 -1.29
C SER A 60 23.86 14.33 -2.11
N ASN A 61 22.55 14.04 -2.11
CA ASN A 61 21.55 15.09 -2.29
C ASN A 61 20.19 14.76 -1.66
N VAL A 62 19.76 15.61 -0.72
CA VAL A 62 18.43 15.56 -0.09
C VAL A 62 17.40 16.04 -1.12
N ILE A 63 16.53 15.17 -1.62
CA ILE A 63 15.43 15.57 -2.50
C ILE A 63 14.09 15.35 -1.81
N ASN A 64 13.56 16.47 -1.31
CA ASN A 64 12.25 16.64 -0.67
C ASN A 64 11.10 16.73 -1.71
N HIS A 65 10.88 15.71 -2.54
CA HIS A 65 9.68 15.70 -3.40
C HIS A 65 9.00 14.33 -3.44
N TYR A 66 8.10 14.16 -2.48
CA TYR A 66 7.31 12.98 -2.22
C TYR A 66 5.98 12.94 -3.00
N MET A 67 5.95 13.45 -4.22
CA MET A 67 4.78 13.36 -5.08
C MET A 67 5.25 13.31 -6.53
N CYS A 68 5.26 12.11 -7.11
CA CYS A 68 4.55 11.78 -8.35
C CYS A 68 5.20 10.57 -9.04
N ASP A 69 4.31 9.69 -9.48
CA ASP A 69 4.45 8.71 -10.57
C ASP A 69 5.15 7.36 -10.34
N ILE A 70 4.29 6.35 -10.37
CA ILE A 70 4.50 4.90 -10.49
C ILE A 70 5.13 4.48 -11.85
N PHE A 71 5.42 5.42 -12.74
CA PHE A 71 6.10 5.22 -14.02
C PHE A 71 7.15 6.33 -14.16
N PRO A 72 8.45 6.12 -13.82
CA PRO A 72 9.35 5.26 -14.59
C PRO A 72 10.48 4.66 -13.72
N LEU A 73 10.15 3.80 -12.74
CA LEU A 73 11.13 3.13 -11.86
C LEU A 73 11.89 1.96 -12.52
N LEU A 74 12.08 2.00 -13.85
CA LEU A 74 12.71 0.92 -14.63
C LEU A 74 14.01 1.31 -15.36
N HIS A 75 14.49 2.56 -15.22
CA HIS A 75 15.64 3.05 -15.98
C HIS A 75 16.86 3.48 -15.13
N LEU A 76 16.81 3.30 -13.81
CA LEU A 76 17.83 3.81 -12.88
C LEU A 76 18.31 2.76 -11.86
N SER A 77 18.10 1.46 -12.10
CA SER A 77 18.91 0.46 -11.40
C SER A 77 20.29 0.45 -12.05
N CYS A 78 21.32 0.84 -11.29
CA CYS A 78 22.73 0.68 -11.66
C CYS A 78 22.96 -0.70 -12.29
N SER A 79 23.04 -0.75 -13.62
CA SER A 79 23.78 -1.83 -14.28
C SER A 79 25.23 -1.49 -14.07
N ASP A 80 25.84 -2.17 -13.11
CA ASP A 80 27.30 -2.22 -12.99
C ASP A 80 27.91 -2.57 -14.35
N THR A 81 28.72 -1.67 -14.90
CA THR A 81 29.84 -2.09 -15.71
C THR A 81 30.99 -1.12 -15.49
N TYR A 82 31.79 -1.46 -14.48
CA TYR A 82 33.16 -1.02 -14.29
C TYR A 82 33.99 -1.54 -15.47
N SER A 83 33.84 -0.97 -16.68
CA SER A 83 34.64 -1.28 -17.87
C SER A 83 34.49 -0.19 -18.93
N ASN A 84 35.20 0.93 -18.81
CA ASN A 84 35.94 1.50 -19.95
C ASN A 84 36.81 2.67 -19.46
N GLU A 85 37.90 2.33 -18.78
CA GLU A 85 39.10 3.14 -18.80
C GLU A 85 39.83 2.87 -20.12
N LEU A 86 39.58 3.74 -21.11
CA LEU A 86 40.49 4.00 -22.23
C LEU A 86 40.32 5.45 -22.71
#